data_AF-A0ABD0R4B1-F1
#
_entry.id   AF-A0ABD0R4B1-F1
#
_cell.length_a   1.000
_cell.length_b   1.000
_cell.length_c   1.000
_cell.angle_alpha   90.00
_cell.angle_beta   90.00
_cell.angle_gamma   90.00
#
_symmetry.space_group_name_H-M   'P 1'
#
loop_
_entity.id
_entity.type
_entity.pdbx_description
1 polymer ?
#
loop_
_entity_poly.entity_id
_entity_poly.type
_entity_poly.pdbx_seq_one_letter_code
_entity_poly.pdbx_strand_id
1 'polypeptide(L)' 'MSWPVAGTLMIEPTESEDKAELDRFCDSLLAIRQEIADIEEGRMDSRVNPLK' A
#
# COMPACT_ATOMS: atom_id res chain seq x y z
N MET A 1 -8.15 -8.12 7.07
CA MET A 1 -7.45 -8.09 5.77
C MET A 1 -7.44 -9.50 5.21
N SER A 2 -7.48 -9.71 3.88
CA SER A 2 -7.58 -11.04 3.20
C SER A 2 -8.98 -11.67 3.11
N TRP A 3 -10.01 -10.84 2.97
CA TRP A 3 -11.37 -11.25 2.59
C TRP A 3 -11.92 -10.25 1.56
N PRO A 4 -12.71 -10.67 0.55
CA PRO A 4 -13.19 -12.04 0.29
C PRO A 4 -12.16 -12.96 -0.36
N VAL A 5 -11.00 -12.43 -0.77
CA VAL A 5 -9.92 -13.20 -1.41
C VAL A 5 -8.69 -13.22 -0.51
N ALA A 6 -8.10 -14.40 -0.31
CA ALA A 6 -6.90 -14.54 0.51
C ALA A 6 -5.73 -13.74 -0.10
N GLY A 7 -5.00 -13.00 0.74
CA GLY A 7 -3.86 -12.20 0.30
C GLY A 7 -4.21 -10.86 -0.34
N THR A 8 -5.48 -10.46 -0.37
CA THR A 8 -5.91 -9.15 -0.91
C THR A 8 -6.46 -8.22 0.16
N LEU A 9 -6.52 -6.92 -0.20
CA LEU A 9 -7.16 -5.89 0.60
C LEU A 9 -8.40 -5.39 -0.16
N MET A 10 -9.54 -5.30 0.55
CA MET A 10 -10.74 -4.63 0.06
C MET A 10 -10.84 -3.28 0.75
N ILE A 11 -11.01 -2.21 -0.01
CA ILE A 11 -11.03 -0.83 0.47
C ILE A 11 -12.38 -0.21 0.12
N GLU A 12 -13.07 0.35 1.12
CA GLU A 12 -14.30 1.10 0.97
C GLU A 12 -14.13 2.44 1.71
N PRO A 13 -14.05 3.59 1.00
CA PRO A 13 -13.79 4.88 1.62
C PRO A 13 -15.01 5.49 2.33
N THR A 14 -16.23 5.03 2.04
CA THR A 14 -17.49 5.73 2.36
C THR A 14 -17.64 7.06 1.62
N GLU A 15 -18.86 7.60 1.60
CA GLU A 15 -19.19 8.89 0.99
C GLU A 15 -18.79 10.10 1.84
N SER A 16 -18.41 9.88 3.10
CA SER A 16 -18.11 10.96 4.05
C SER A 16 -16.70 11.54 3.88
N GLU A 17 -15.84 10.86 3.13
CA GLU A 17 -14.44 11.25 2.95
C GLU A 17 -14.27 12.24 1.79
N ASP A 18 -13.50 13.29 2.03
CA ASP A 18 -13.18 14.27 1.00
C ASP A 18 -12.09 13.78 0.05
N LYS A 19 -11.97 14.42 -1.12
CA LYS A 19 -10.97 14.04 -2.11
C LYS A 19 -9.53 14.12 -1.56
N ALA A 20 -9.25 15.07 -0.67
CA ALA A 20 -7.90 15.28 -0.17
C ALA A 20 -7.47 14.12 0.75
N GLU A 21 -8.37 13.55 1.53
CA GLU A 21 -8.10 12.34 2.32
C GLU A 21 -7.92 11.11 1.43
N LEU A 22 -8.77 10.94 0.41
CA LEU A 22 -8.62 9.84 -0.54
C LEU A 22 -7.30 9.91 -1.30
N ASP A 23 -6.89 11.12 -1.71
CA ASP A 23 -5.61 11.34 -2.37
C ASP A 23 -4.44 10.98 -1.44
N ARG A 24 -4.47 11.40 -0.17
CA ARG A 24 -3.43 11.04 0.82
C ARG A 24 -3.30 9.53 1.00
N PHE A 25 -4.42 8.82 1.05
CA PHE A 25 -4.41 7.36 1.15
C PHE A 25 -3.86 6.71 -0.13
N CYS A 26 -4.25 7.16 -1.31
CA CYS A 26 -3.72 6.68 -2.58
C CYS A 26 -2.21 6.93 -2.71
N ASP A 27 -1.75 8.13 -2.35
CA ASP A 27 -0.33 8.50 -2.37
C ASP A 27 0.49 7.60 -1.44
N SER A 28 -0.07 7.25 -0.27
CA SER A 28 0.56 6.30 0.66
C SER A 28 0.67 4.89 0.05
N LEU A 29 -0.36 4.42 -0.64
CA LEU A 29 -0.31 3.13 -1.35
C LEU A 29 0.69 3.13 -2.52
N LEU A 30 0.80 4.25 -3.24
CA LEU A 30 1.80 4.43 -4.30
C LEU A 30 3.22 4.42 -3.73
N ALA A 31 3.45 5.08 -2.58
CA ALA A 31 4.74 5.04 -1.90
C ALA A 31 5.10 3.62 -1.46
N ILE A 32 4.15 2.88 -0.86
CA ILE A 32 4.35 1.47 -0.49
C ILE A 32 4.66 0.61 -1.73
N ARG A 33 4.02 0.87 -2.88
CA ARG A 33 4.33 0.17 -4.13
C ARG A 33 5.77 0.44 -4.59
N GLN A 34 6.28 1.64 -4.39
CA GLN A 34 7.67 1.98 -4.71
C GLN A 34 8.65 1.28 -3.77
N GLU A 35 8.35 1.18 -2.47
CA GLU A 35 9.16 0.39 -1.54
C GLU A 35 9.22 -1.09 -1.94
N ILE A 36 8.09 -1.65 -2.40
CA ILE A 36 8.06 -3.01 -2.97
C ILE A 36 8.97 -3.11 -4.20
N ALA A 37 8.93 -2.13 -5.11
CA ALA A 37 9.79 -2.11 -6.30
C ALA A 37 11.28 -2.05 -5.93
N ASP A 38 11.65 -1.25 -4.93
CA ASP A 38 13.03 -1.16 -4.46
C ASP A 38 13.55 -2.50 -3.92
N ILE A 39 12.68 -3.32 -3.31
CA ILE A 39 13.02 -4.69 -2.91
C ILE A 39 13.12 -5.62 -4.14
N GLU A 40 12.16 -5.54 -5.07
CA GLU A 40 12.15 -6.35 -6.32
C GLU A 40 13.42 -6.13 -7.15
N GLU A 41 13.92 -4.89 -7.20
CA GLU A 41 15.11 -4.48 -7.96
C GLU A 41 16.42 -4.60 -7.14
N GLY A 42 16.35 -5.07 -5.90
CA GLY A 42 17.52 -5.29 -5.03
C GLY A 42 18.17 -4.00 -4.53
N ARG A 43 17.46 -2.87 -4.56
CA ARG A 43 17.91 -1.59 -3.98
C ARG A 43 17.73 -1.55 -2.45
N MET A 44 16.92 -2.45 -1.89
CA MET A 44 16.74 -2.66 -0.44
C MET A 44 16.96 -4.12 -0.04
N ASP A 45 17.37 -4.34 1.22
CA ASP A 45 17.51 -5.70 1.77
C ASP A 45 16.13 -6.37 1.90
N SER A 46 16.00 -7.61 1.43
CA SER A 46 14.71 -8.31 1.38
C SER A 46 14.15 -8.75 2.74
N ARG A 47 14.98 -8.74 3.79
CA ARG A 47 14.64 -9.15 5.16
C ARG A 47 14.62 -7.99 6.15
N VAL A 48 15.38 -6.93 5.88
CA VAL A 48 15.48 -5.73 6.72
C VAL A 48 15.16 -4.50 5.88
N ASN A 49 13.87 -4.17 5.78
CA ASN A 49 13.34 -3.02 5.06
C ASN A 49 12.08 -2.49 5.78
N PRO A 50 11.57 -1.29 5.44
CA PRO A 50 10.41 -0.72 6.13
C PRO A 50 9.12 -1.56 6.10
N LEU A 51 8.98 -2.51 5.17
CA LEU A 51 7.79 -3.38 5.03
C LEU A 51 7.87 -4.68 5.87
N LYS A 52 8.99 -4.97 6.54
CA LYS A 52 9.24 -6.20 7.31
C LYS A 52 9.59 -5.90 8.76
#